data_AF-W1XC25-F1
#
_entry.id   AF-W1XC25-F1
#
_cell.length_a   1.000
_cell.length_b   1.000
_cell.length_c   1.000
_cell.angle_alpha   90.00
_cell.angle_beta   90.00
_cell.angle_gamma   90.00
#
_symmetry.space_group_name_H-M   'P 1'
#
loop_
_entity.id
_entity.type
_entity.pdbx_description
1 polymer ?
#
loop_
_entity_poly.entity_id
_entity_poly.type
_entity_poly.pdbx_seq_one_letter_code
_entity_poly.pdbx_strand_id
1 'polypeptide(L)'
;MTNNPLIPQSKLPQLGTTIFTQMSALAQQHQAINLSQGFPDFDGPRYLQERLAYHVAQGANQYAPMTGVQALREAIAQKTERLYGYQPDADSDITVTAGATEALYAAITALVRNGDEGSWSVAKVIFTSL
;
A
#
# COMPACT_ATOMS: atom_id res chain seq x y z
N MET A 1 11.79 -43.82 13.76
CA MET A 1 11.07 -42.82 12.94
C MET A 1 11.93 -41.57 12.94
N THR A 2 12.67 -41.32 11.86
CA THR A 2 13.55 -40.14 11.74
C THR A 2 12.69 -38.91 11.52
N ASN A 3 12.64 -38.05 12.53
CA ASN A 3 11.89 -36.80 12.51
C ASN A 3 12.72 -35.76 11.73
N ASN A 4 12.66 -35.79 10.39
CA ASN A 4 13.37 -34.82 9.56
C ASN A 4 12.51 -33.55 9.46
N PRO A 5 12.97 -32.39 9.96
CA PRO A 5 12.18 -31.17 9.90
C PRO A 5 11.98 -30.74 8.44
N LEU A 6 10.72 -30.56 8.02
CA LEU A 6 10.37 -30.01 6.72
C LEU A 6 10.70 -28.51 6.71
N ILE A 7 11.77 -28.15 6.00
CA ILE A 7 12.14 -26.74 5.76
C ILE A 7 11.61 -26.35 4.38
N PRO A 8 10.68 -25.37 4.29
CA PRO A 8 10.15 -24.93 3.00
C PRO A 8 11.22 -24.18 2.19
N GLN A 9 11.31 -24.50 0.89
CA GLN A 9 12.19 -23.79 -0.03
C GLN A 9 11.59 -22.42 -0.39
N SER A 10 12.31 -21.34 -0.12
CA SER A 10 11.83 -19.97 -0.37
C SER A 10 11.68 -19.70 -1.86
N LYS A 11 10.52 -19.17 -2.26
CA LYS A 11 10.32 -18.58 -3.61
C LYS A 11 11.05 -17.25 -3.79
N LEU A 12 11.53 -16.65 -2.69
CA LEU A 12 12.17 -15.33 -2.65
C LEU A 12 13.45 -15.42 -1.81
N PRO A 13 14.49 -16.14 -2.27
CA PRO A 13 15.69 -16.40 -1.47
C PRO A 13 16.54 -15.15 -1.20
N GLN A 14 16.27 -14.03 -1.88
CA GLN A 14 17.08 -12.80 -1.85
C GLN A 14 16.41 -11.64 -1.09
N LEU A 15 15.26 -11.85 -0.44
CA LEU A 15 14.66 -10.83 0.42
C LEU A 15 15.43 -10.75 1.74
N GLY A 16 16.44 -9.89 1.77
CA GLY A 16 17.18 -9.54 2.99
C GLY A 16 16.46 -8.51 3.85
N THR A 17 17.02 -8.22 5.02
CA THR A 17 16.58 -7.11 5.88
C THR A 17 16.74 -5.77 5.18
N THR A 18 15.75 -4.89 5.33
CA THR A 18 15.80 -3.58 4.67
C THR A 18 16.79 -2.63 5.36
N ILE A 19 17.44 -1.76 4.58
CA ILE A 19 18.36 -0.73 5.07
C ILE A 19 17.65 0.20 6.09
N PHE A 20 16.36 0.45 5.89
CA PHE A 20 15.54 1.31 6.78
C PHE A 20 15.48 0.78 8.22
N THR A 21 15.40 -0.55 8.39
CA THR A 21 15.37 -1.17 9.73
C THR A 21 16.71 -1.01 10.44
N GLN A 22 17.82 -1.24 9.73
CA GLN A 22 19.17 -1.05 10.29
C GLN A 22 19.43 0.40 10.67
N MET A 23 19.13 1.34 9.76
CA MET A 23 19.39 2.76 9.99
C MET A 23 18.52 3.34 11.11
N SER A 24 17.26 2.91 11.23
CA SER A 24 16.39 3.34 12.33
C SER A 24 16.89 2.86 13.70
N ALA A 25 17.33 1.60 13.80
CA ALA A 25 17.88 1.05 15.03
C ALA A 25 19.17 1.79 15.45
N LEU A 26 20.04 2.10 14.49
CA LEU A 26 21.26 2.85 14.72
C LEU A 26 20.98 4.29 15.16
N ALA A 27 20.02 4.96 14.53
CA ALA A 27 19.62 6.31 14.93
C ALA A 27 19.12 6.36 16.37
N GLN A 28 18.32 5.37 16.79
CA GLN A 28 17.84 5.26 18.16
C GLN A 28 18.98 4.99 19.16
N GLN A 29 19.91 4.09 18.82
CA GLN A 29 21.07 3.79 19.66
C GLN A 29 21.98 5.00 19.89
N HIS A 30 22.12 5.87 18.88
CA HIS A 30 23.00 7.05 18.93
C HIS A 30 22.26 8.36 19.26
N GLN A 31 20.97 8.31 19.59
CA GLN A 31 20.10 9.49 19.76
C GLN A 31 20.21 10.50 18.59
N ALA A 32 20.41 9.98 17.38
CA ALA A 32 20.49 10.80 16.18
C ALA A 32 19.08 11.19 15.70
N ILE A 33 18.98 12.37 15.07
CA ILE A 33 17.74 12.78 14.38
C ILE A 33 17.54 11.84 13.19
N ASN A 34 16.44 11.10 13.18
CA ASN A 34 16.16 10.11 12.16
C ASN A 34 15.47 10.74 10.94
N LEU A 35 16.27 11.21 9.98
CA LEU A 35 15.79 11.66 8.67
C LEU A 35 15.68 10.53 7.63
N SER A 36 15.88 9.26 8.04
CA SER A 36 15.84 8.11 7.14
C SER A 36 14.47 7.44 7.03
N GLN A 37 13.53 7.78 7.94
CA GLN A 37 12.17 7.26 7.91
C GLN A 37 11.31 8.06 6.92
N GLY A 38 10.66 7.35 6.00
CA GLY A 38 9.78 7.92 4.97
C GLY A 38 8.34 8.15 5.44
N PHE A 39 8.09 8.29 6.74
CA PHE A 39 6.76 8.58 7.28
C PHE A 39 6.79 9.82 8.18
N PRO A 40 5.70 10.59 8.26
CA PRO A 40 5.62 11.79 9.11
C PRO A 40 5.79 11.46 10.60
N ASP A 41 6.44 12.35 11.34
CA ASP A 41 6.57 12.30 12.81
C ASP A 41 5.44 13.05 13.54
N PHE A 42 4.47 13.59 12.81
CA PHE A 42 3.28 14.27 13.32
C PHE A 42 2.00 13.52 12.95
N ASP A 43 0.96 13.71 13.76
CA ASP A 43 -0.34 13.08 13.55
C ASP A 43 -1.10 13.63 12.35
N GLY A 44 -1.97 12.79 11.79
CA GLY A 44 -2.87 13.17 10.71
C GLY A 44 -3.99 14.14 11.14
N PRO A 45 -4.81 14.62 10.18
CA PRO A 45 -5.89 15.56 10.46
C PRO A 45 -6.91 15.01 11.48
N ARG A 46 -7.22 15.80 12.52
CA ARG A 46 -8.17 15.42 13.58
C ARG A 46 -9.55 15.03 13.05
N TYR A 47 -10.04 15.75 12.03
CA TYR A 47 -11.31 15.43 11.37
C TYR A 47 -11.37 13.97 10.87
N LEU A 48 -10.27 13.45 10.33
CA LEU A 48 -10.22 12.06 9.84
C LEU A 48 -10.37 11.08 11.00
N GLN A 49 -9.68 11.33 12.12
CA GLN A 49 -9.78 10.51 13.32
C GLN A 49 -11.21 10.51 13.90
N GLU A 50 -11.86 11.68 13.92
CA GLU A 50 -13.24 11.83 14.39
C GLU A 50 -14.24 11.08 13.49
N ARG A 51 -14.08 11.14 12.16
CA ARG A 51 -14.94 10.40 11.23
C ARG A 51 -14.73 8.89 11.33
N LEU A 52 -13.50 8.43 11.55
CA LEU A 52 -13.21 7.03 11.83
C LEU A 52 -13.96 6.56 13.08
N ALA A 53 -13.82 7.27 14.20
CA ALA A 53 -14.51 6.94 15.44
C ALA A 53 -16.04 6.93 15.27
N TYR A 54 -16.58 7.91 14.54
CA TYR A 54 -18.00 7.98 14.22
C TYR A 54 -18.49 6.73 13.46
N HIS A 55 -17.82 6.33 12.38
CA HIS A 55 -18.27 5.19 11.58
C HIS A 55 -18.12 3.85 12.32
N VAL A 56 -17.10 3.72 13.16
CA VAL A 56 -16.94 2.55 14.04
C VAL A 56 -18.09 2.45 15.05
N ALA A 57 -18.47 3.58 15.68
CA ALA A 57 -19.57 3.64 16.64
C ALA A 57 -20.95 3.38 16.01
N GLN A 58 -21.12 3.73 14.72
CA GLN A 58 -22.33 3.44 13.94
C GLN A 58 -22.44 1.98 13.49
N GLY A 59 -21.47 1.11 13.82
CA GLY A 59 -21.50 -0.30 13.49
C GLY A 59 -21.10 -0.61 12.05
N ALA A 60 -20.49 0.33 11.33
CA ALA A 60 -19.95 0.12 9.97
C ALA A 60 -18.62 -0.68 9.99
N ASN A 61 -18.63 -1.82 10.68
CA ASN A 61 -17.47 -2.67 10.96
C ASN A 61 -17.51 -4.01 10.22
N GLN A 62 -18.54 -4.22 9.38
CA GLN A 62 -18.65 -5.40 8.52
C GLN A 62 -17.85 -5.20 7.24
N TYR A 63 -17.67 -6.29 6.48
CA TYR A 63 -16.93 -6.26 5.22
C TYR A 63 -17.46 -5.16 4.30
N ALA A 64 -16.53 -4.34 3.81
CA ALA A 64 -16.78 -3.44 2.69
C ALA A 64 -16.97 -4.27 1.40
N PRO A 65 -17.60 -3.68 0.35
CA PRO A 65 -17.59 -4.28 -0.98
C PRO A 65 -16.15 -4.56 -1.46
N MET A 66 -15.97 -5.60 -2.28
CA MET A 66 -14.65 -6.06 -2.73
C MET A 66 -13.82 -4.97 -3.40
N THR A 67 -14.43 -4.12 -4.23
CA THR A 67 -13.74 -3.01 -4.90
C THR A 67 -13.54 -1.78 -4.01
N GLY A 68 -14.13 -1.78 -2.80
CA GLY A 68 -14.14 -0.66 -1.87
C GLY A 68 -15.51 -0.01 -1.72
N VAL A 69 -15.64 0.79 -0.66
CA VAL A 69 -16.87 1.53 -0.34
C VAL A 69 -17.19 2.53 -1.45
N GLN A 70 -18.44 2.53 -1.94
CA GLN A 70 -18.92 3.39 -3.03
C GLN A 70 -18.55 4.87 -2.82
N ALA A 71 -18.91 5.43 -1.65
CA ALA A 71 -18.66 6.82 -1.32
C ALA A 71 -17.16 7.19 -1.37
N LEU A 72 -16.27 6.24 -1.05
CA LEU A 72 -14.83 6.47 -1.13
C LEU A 72 -14.37 6.48 -2.60
N ARG A 73 -14.86 5.55 -3.42
CA ARG A 73 -14.52 5.50 -4.85
C ARG A 73 -15.00 6.75 -5.59
N GLU A 74 -16.21 7.20 -5.34
CA GLU A 74 -16.74 8.46 -5.90
C GLU A 74 -15.92 9.68 -5.47
N ALA A 75 -15.51 9.74 -4.20
CA ALA A 75 -14.65 10.82 -3.70
C ALA A 75 -13.26 10.81 -4.39
N ILE A 76 -12.71 9.64 -4.70
CA ILE A 76 -11.46 9.51 -5.47
C ILE A 76 -11.69 9.98 -6.91
N ALA A 77 -12.77 9.54 -7.58
CA ALA A 77 -13.08 9.96 -8.95
C ALA A 77 -13.17 11.49 -9.08
N GLN A 78 -13.90 12.14 -8.17
CA GLN A 78 -14.03 13.60 -8.14
C GLN A 78 -12.68 14.29 -7.84
N LYS A 79 -11.83 13.70 -6.97
CA LYS A 79 -10.50 14.23 -6.72
C LYS A 79 -9.63 14.16 -7.97
N THR A 80 -9.67 13.05 -8.70
CA THR A 80 -8.93 12.85 -9.95
C THR A 80 -9.37 13.86 -11.01
N GLU A 81 -10.67 14.09 -11.15
CA GLU A 81 -11.22 15.09 -12.06
C GLU A 81 -10.71 16.51 -11.72
N ARG A 82 -10.74 16.89 -10.43
CA ARG A 82 -10.29 18.22 -9.99
C ARG A 82 -8.79 18.45 -10.22
N LEU A 83 -7.98 17.41 -10.06
CA LEU A 83 -6.51 17.51 -10.18
C LEU A 83 -6.03 17.40 -11.63
N TYR A 84 -6.68 16.55 -12.42
CA TYR A 84 -6.16 16.12 -13.72
C TYR A 84 -7.13 16.38 -14.89
N GLY A 85 -8.32 16.91 -14.63
CA GLY A 85 -9.32 17.19 -15.67
C GLY A 85 -9.96 15.96 -16.30
N TYR A 86 -9.74 14.78 -15.73
CA TYR A 86 -10.29 13.50 -16.18
C TYR A 86 -11.03 12.82 -15.03
N GLN A 87 -12.27 12.41 -15.28
CA GLN A 87 -13.10 11.70 -14.31
C GLN A 87 -13.13 10.20 -14.66
N PRO A 88 -12.46 9.35 -13.86
CA PRO A 88 -12.56 7.90 -14.01
C PRO A 88 -13.95 7.39 -13.59
N ASP A 89 -14.37 6.25 -14.14
CA ASP A 89 -15.57 5.57 -13.70
C ASP A 89 -15.35 4.98 -12.29
N ALA A 90 -16.23 5.35 -11.35
CA ALA A 90 -16.04 4.97 -9.96
C ALA A 90 -16.20 3.46 -9.74
N ASP A 91 -16.95 2.76 -10.59
CA ASP A 91 -17.30 1.34 -10.44
C ASP A 91 -16.32 0.42 -11.18
N SER A 92 -15.79 0.84 -12.34
CA SER A 92 -14.86 0.03 -13.14
C SER A 92 -13.39 0.40 -12.98
N ASP A 93 -13.06 1.68 -12.75
CA ASP A 93 -11.68 2.16 -12.88
C ASP A 93 -10.98 2.35 -11.52
N ILE A 94 -11.73 2.30 -10.42
CA ILE A 94 -11.22 2.54 -9.06
C ILE A 94 -11.40 1.31 -8.20
N THR A 95 -10.29 0.83 -7.63
CA THR A 95 -10.28 -0.24 -6.61
C THR A 95 -9.51 0.23 -5.37
N VAL A 96 -10.13 0.11 -4.20
CA VAL A 96 -9.51 0.45 -2.91
C VAL A 96 -8.74 -0.75 -2.38
N THR A 97 -7.50 -0.54 -1.94
CA THR A 97 -6.64 -1.57 -1.36
C THR A 97 -6.16 -1.19 0.04
N ALA A 98 -5.59 -2.14 0.78
CA ALA A 98 -4.93 -1.94 2.07
C ALA A 98 -3.56 -1.27 1.91
N GLY A 99 -3.58 -0.04 1.39
CA GLY A 99 -2.41 0.78 1.12
C GLY A 99 -1.82 0.55 -0.27
N ALA A 100 -0.89 1.44 -0.64
CA ALA A 100 -0.25 1.44 -1.96
C ALA A 100 0.57 0.17 -2.22
N THR A 101 1.12 -0.45 -1.17
CA THR A 101 1.89 -1.69 -1.29
C THR A 101 1.05 -2.84 -1.87
N GLU A 102 -0.20 -2.99 -1.43
CA GLU A 102 -1.10 -4.00 -1.99
C GLU A 102 -1.51 -3.64 -3.42
N ALA A 103 -1.80 -2.37 -3.70
CA ALA A 103 -2.12 -1.94 -5.07
C ALA A 103 -1.00 -2.28 -6.06
N LEU A 104 0.25 -2.01 -5.67
CA LEU A 104 1.42 -2.35 -6.48
C LEU A 104 1.55 -3.86 -6.66
N TYR A 105 1.43 -4.64 -5.58
CA TYR A 105 1.50 -6.10 -5.67
C TYR A 105 0.40 -6.67 -6.56
N ALA A 106 -0.85 -6.23 -6.39
CA ALA A 106 -1.99 -6.67 -7.18
C ALA A 106 -1.82 -6.31 -8.66
N ALA A 107 -1.43 -5.07 -8.98
CA ALA A 107 -1.21 -4.64 -10.36
C ALA A 107 -0.08 -5.43 -11.03
N ILE A 108 1.06 -5.60 -10.35
CA ILE A 108 2.19 -6.37 -10.88
C ILE A 108 1.80 -7.83 -11.07
N THR A 109 1.14 -8.45 -10.09
CA THR A 109 0.74 -9.86 -10.16
C THR A 109 -0.31 -10.11 -11.23
N ALA A 110 -1.20 -9.14 -11.48
CA ALA A 110 -2.24 -9.26 -12.50
C ALA A 110 -1.70 -9.09 -13.92
N LEU A 111 -0.68 -8.25 -14.11
CA LEU A 111 -0.20 -7.85 -15.43
C LEU A 111 1.07 -8.59 -15.88
N VAL A 112 1.97 -8.94 -14.96
CA VAL A 112 3.28 -9.53 -15.29
C VAL A 112 3.19 -11.04 -15.42
N ARG A 113 3.64 -11.57 -16.56
CA ARG A 113 3.72 -13.00 -16.86
C ARG A 113 5.17 -13.48 -16.88
N ASN A 114 5.34 -14.80 -16.78
CA ASN A 114 6.67 -15.41 -16.91
C ASN A 114 7.24 -15.11 -18.31
N GLY A 115 8.41 -14.45 -18.34
CA GLY A 115 9.10 -14.08 -19.58
C GLY A 115 8.91 -12.63 -20.03
N ASP A 116 8.10 -11.82 -19.32
CA ASP A 116 8.01 -10.38 -19.60
C ASP A 116 9.35 -9.69 -19.25
N GLU A 117 9.94 -8.99 -20.21
CA GLU A 117 11.23 -8.32 -20.03
C GLU A 117 11.10 -7.09 -19.11
N GLY A 118 11.60 -7.24 -17.89
CA GLY A 118 11.84 -6.15 -16.95
C GLY A 118 10.72 -5.95 -15.94
N SER A 119 10.73 -6.71 -14.85
CA SER A 119 9.97 -6.41 -13.63
C SER A 119 10.19 -4.98 -13.11
N TRP A 120 11.24 -4.29 -13.56
CA TRP A 120 11.56 -2.90 -13.24
C TRP A 120 10.92 -1.87 -14.18
N SER A 121 10.59 -2.22 -15.43
CA SER A 121 9.97 -1.28 -16.39
C SER A 121 8.50 -1.02 -16.04
N VAL A 122 7.77 -2.04 -15.60
CA VAL A 122 6.36 -1.91 -15.16
C VAL A 122 6.26 -1.05 -13.89
N ALA A 123 7.16 -1.26 -12.93
CA ALA A 123 7.21 -0.43 -11.71
C ALA A 123 7.53 1.04 -12.01
N LYS A 124 8.36 1.31 -13.02
CA LYS A 124 8.75 2.68 -13.39
C LYS A 124 7.55 3.49 -13.91
N VAL A 125 6.67 2.87 -14.72
CA VAL A 125 5.47 3.52 -15.27
C VAL A 125 4.49 3.93 -14.16
N ILE A 126 4.31 3.07 -13.15
CA ILE A 126 3.39 3.34 -12.03
C ILE A 126 3.92 4.49 -11.15
N PHE A 127 5.23 4.55 -10.88
CA PHE A 127 5.82 5.60 -10.05
C PHE A 127 5.89 6.99 -10.71
N THR A 128 5.97 7.08 -12.04
CA THR A 128 5.96 8.38 -12.75
C THR A 128 4.57 9.01 -12.89
N SER A 129 3.50 8.30 -12.51
CA SER A 129 2.10 8.73 -12.71
C SER A 129 1.38 9.12 -11.41
N LEU A 130 2.09 9.13 -10.27
CA LEU A 130 1.64 9.62 -8.96
C LEU A 130 2.35 10.93 -8.61
#